data_AF-A0A358GFD7-F1
#
_entry.id   AF-A0A358GFD7-F1
#
_cell.length_a   1.000
_cell.length_b   1.000
_cell.length_c   1.000
_cell.angle_alpha   90.00
_cell.angle_beta   90.00
_cell.angle_gamma   90.00
#
_symmetry.space_group_name_H-M   'P 1'
#
loop_
_entity.id
_entity.type
_entity.pdbx_description
1 polymer ?
#
loop_
_entity_poly.entity_id
_entity_poly.type
_entity_poly.pdbx_seq_one_letter_code
_entity_poly.pdbx_strand_id
1 'polypeptide(L)' 'MSEQLYIQIIINYVESAKALRENTAAVTSFNGSIQTSDFESLWQERELIFHRWQNAAASLRELPDEYVAQAVAEIEKI' A
#
# COMPACT_ATOMS: atom_id res chain seq x y z
N MET A 1 5.99 13.12 -18.00
CA MET A 1 5.90 13.44 -16.55
C MET A 1 7.21 14.07 -16.11
N SER A 2 7.24 14.84 -15.01
CA SER A 2 8.50 15.31 -14.42
C SER A 2 9.11 14.23 -13.50
N GLU A 3 10.43 14.25 -13.30
CA GLU A 3 11.11 13.35 -12.37
C GLU A 3 10.53 13.42 -10.95
N GLN A 4 10.15 14.62 -10.51
CA GLN A 4 9.52 14.83 -9.21
C GLN A 4 8.18 14.08 -9.10
N LEU A 5 7.40 14.02 -10.18
CA LEU A 5 6.14 13.27 -10.20
C LEU A 5 6.38 11.75 -10.20
N TYR A 6 7.44 11.28 -10.87
CA TYR A 6 7.85 9.86 -10.81
C TYR A 6 8.20 9.45 -9.37
N ILE A 7 9.04 10.25 -8.69
CA ILE A 7 9.42 10.02 -7.29
C ILE A 7 8.19 9.99 -6.38
N GLN A 8 7.25 10.92 -6.57
CA GLN A 8 6.03 10.98 -5.77
C GLN A 8 5.14 9.73 -5.95
N ILE A 9 5.07 9.19 -7.17
CA ILE A 9 4.34 7.95 -7.47
C ILE A 9 5.00 6.76 -6.78
N ILE A 10 6.34 6.67 -6.83
CA ILE A 10 7.09 5.62 -6.12
C ILE A 10 6.83 5.69 -4.61
N ILE A 11 6.97 6.89 -4.00
CA ILE A 11 6.72 7.08 -2.56
C ILE A 11 5.29 6.63 -2.20
N ASN A 12 4.29 7.05 -2.97
CA ASN A 12 2.91 6.69 -2.69
C ASN A 12 2.67 5.18 -2.79
N TYR A 13 3.30 4.51 -3.77
CA TYR A 13 3.21 3.06 -3.91
C TYR A 13 3.87 2.32 -2.73
N VAL A 14 5.08 2.72 -2.34
CA VAL A 14 5.83 2.10 -1.25
C VAL A 14 5.13 2.29 0.09
N GLU A 15 4.69 3.51 0.41
CA GLU A 15 4.00 3.80 1.68
C GLU A 15 2.65 3.09 1.77
N SER A 16 1.88 3.02 0.67
CA SER A 16 0.61 2.28 0.67
C SER A 16 0.81 0.77 0.77
N ALA A 17 1.87 0.22 0.19
CA ALA A 17 2.23 -1.20 0.34
C ALA A 17 2.65 -1.53 1.77
N LYS A 18 3.45 -0.67 2.40
CA LYS A 18 3.85 -0.78 3.81
C LYS A 18 2.64 -0.76 4.73
N ALA A 19 1.76 0.24 4.57
CA ALA A 19 0.52 0.35 5.33
C ALA A 19 -0.37 -0.89 5.16
N LEU A 20 -0.46 -1.43 3.94
CA LEU A 20 -1.26 -2.64 3.67
C LEU A 20 -0.71 -3.86 4.40
N ARG A 21 0.62 -4.00 4.45
CA ARG A 21 1.30 -5.08 5.17
C ARG A 21 1.08 -4.96 6.69
N GLU A 22 1.27 -3.77 7.25
CA GLU A 22 1.06 -3.49 8.67
C GLU A 22 -0.39 -3.74 9.08
N ASN A 23 -1.36 -3.21 8.34
CA ASN A 23 -2.77 -3.42 8.64
C ASN A 23 -3.19 -4.89 8.43
N THR A 24 -2.67 -5.59 7.41
CA THR A 24 -2.92 -7.03 7.26
C THR A 24 -2.36 -7.83 8.45
N ALA A 25 -1.20 -7.46 8.99
CA ALA A 25 -0.67 -8.04 10.21
C ALA A 25 -1.59 -7.76 11.42
N ALA A 26 -2.15 -6.56 11.54
CA ALA A 26 -3.12 -6.23 12.58
C ALA A 26 -4.42 -7.04 12.46
N VAL A 27 -4.98 -7.18 11.25
CA VAL A 27 -6.19 -7.99 10.98
C VAL A 27 -5.95 -9.46 11.31
N THR A 28 -4.79 -10.01 10.91
CA THR A 28 -4.48 -11.42 11.13
C THR A 28 -4.12 -11.75 12.58
N SER A 29 -3.63 -10.78 13.35
CA SER A 29 -3.34 -10.92 14.78
C SER A 29 -4.50 -10.51 15.69
N PHE A 30 -5.64 -10.14 15.13
CA PHE A 30 -6.81 -9.73 15.91
C PHE A 30 -7.37 -10.91 16.70
N ASN A 31 -7.28 -10.83 18.03
CA ASN A 31 -7.70 -11.89 18.96
C ASN A 31 -9.12 -11.70 19.52
N GLY A 32 -9.89 -10.76 18.97
CA GLY A 32 -11.29 -10.50 19.35
C GLY A 32 -12.29 -11.27 18.48
N SER A 33 -13.59 -11.00 18.70
CA SER A 33 -14.64 -11.51 17.82
C SER A 33 -14.71 -10.69 16.53
N ILE A 34 -14.77 -11.37 15.39
CA ILE A 34 -14.93 -10.76 14.06
C ILE A 34 -16.28 -10.07 13.85
N GLN A 35 -17.24 -10.23 14.77
CA GLN A 35 -18.56 -9.59 14.73
C GLN A 35 -18.62 -8.29 15.54
N THR A 36 -17.46 -7.77 15.97
CA THR A 36 -17.37 -6.52 16.72
C THR A 36 -17.14 -5.32 15.80
N SER A 37 -17.57 -4.15 16.26
CA SER A 37 -17.27 -2.86 15.62
C SER A 37 -15.77 -2.62 15.45
N ASP A 38 -14.95 -3.18 16.35
CA ASP A 38 -13.51 -3.00 16.34
C ASP A 38 -12.88 -3.74 15.16
N PHE A 39 -13.31 -4.99 14.91
CA PHE A 39 -12.89 -5.73 13.73
C PHE A 39 -13.42 -5.09 12.44
N GLU A 40 -14.67 -4.63 12.43
CA GLU A 40 -15.24 -3.94 11.28
C GLU A 40 -14.45 -2.67 10.92
N SER A 41 -14.07 -1.87 11.92
CA SER A 41 -13.27 -0.66 11.72
C SER A 41 -11.89 -0.99 11.14
N LEU A 42 -11.24 -2.02 11.68
CA LEU A 42 -9.93 -2.49 11.21
C LEU A 42 -10.01 -3.01 9.76
N TRP A 43 -11.09 -3.70 9.42
CA TRP A 43 -11.35 -4.22 8.08
C TRP A 43 -11.65 -3.10 7.07
N GLN A 44 -12.46 -2.11 7.46
CA GLN A 44 -12.74 -0.94 6.62
C GLN A 44 -11.46 -0.13 6.34
N GLU A 45 -10.60 0.03 7.34
CA GLU A 45 -9.29 0.65 7.16
C GLU A 45 -8.44 -0.13 6.14
N ARG A 46 -8.43 -1.46 6.23
CA ARG A 46 -7.73 -2.32 5.28
C ARG A 46 -8.19 -2.10 3.84
N GLU A 47 -9.50 -2.06 3.62
CA GLU A 47 -10.07 -1.86 2.30
C GLU A 47 -9.70 -0.49 1.71
N LEU A 48 -9.72 0.57 2.52
CA LEU A 48 -9.28 1.90 2.10
C LEU A 48 -7.79 1.91 1.70
N ILE A 49 -6.93 1.26 2.50
CA ILE A 49 -5.51 1.13 2.19
C ILE A 49 -5.30 0.31 0.92
N PHE A 50 -6.04 -0.78 0.74
CA PHE A 50 -5.97 -1.62 -0.45
C PHE A 50 -6.34 -0.84 -1.72
N HIS A 51 -7.40 -0.04 -1.70
CA HIS A 51 -7.76 0.81 -2.83
C HIS A 51 -6.69 1.88 -3.13
N ARG A 52 -6.09 2.48 -2.11
CA ARG A 52 -4.97 3.41 -2.29
C ARG A 52 -3.77 2.73 -2.94
N TRP A 53 -3.41 1.54 -2.46
CA TRP A 53 -2.33 0.74 -3.04
C TRP A 53 -2.61 0.34 -4.49
N GLN A 54 -3.84 -0.09 -4.81
CA GLN A 54 -4.21 -0.41 -6.19
C GLN A 54 -4.09 0.80 -7.11
N ASN A 55 -4.55 1.97 -6.68
CA ASN A 55 -4.44 3.20 -7.46
C ASN A 55 -2.97 3.61 -7.66
N ALA A 56 -2.14 3.52 -6.61
CA ALA A 56 -0.71 3.78 -6.70
C ALA A 56 0.00 2.77 -7.63
N ALA A 57 -0.38 1.49 -7.58
CA ALA A 57 0.15 0.46 -8.47
C ALA A 57 -0.22 0.72 -9.93
N ALA A 58 -1.44 1.20 -10.20
CA ALA A 58 -1.84 1.60 -11.54
C ALA A 58 -0.98 2.78 -12.04
N SER A 59 -0.76 3.81 -11.22
CA SER A 59 0.13 4.92 -11.57
C SER A 59 1.59 4.48 -11.77
N LEU A 60 2.06 3.50 -11.00
CA LEU A 60 3.42 2.98 -11.12
C LEU A 60 3.67 2.33 -12.49
N ARG A 61 2.67 1.62 -13.04
CA ARG A 61 2.79 0.94 -14.34
C ARG A 61 2.95 1.90 -15.53
N GLU A 62 2.61 3.16 -15.34
CA GLU A 62 2.79 4.21 -16.35
C GLU A 62 4.19 4.85 -16.30
N LEU A 63 5.03 4.45 -15.34
CA LEU A 63 6.40 4.96 -15.23
C LEU A 63 7.36 4.27 -16.20
N PRO A 64 8.45 4.93 -16.58
CA PRO A 64 9.58 4.26 -17.23
C PRO A 64 10.15 3.12 -16.37
N ASP A 65 10.70 2.10 -17.02
CA ASP A 65 11.16 0.86 -16.39
C ASP A 65 12.18 1.09 -15.26
N GLU A 66 13.05 2.10 -15.38
CA GLU A 66 14.03 2.44 -14.34
C GLU A 66 13.38 2.86 -13.01
N TYR A 67 12.24 3.55 -13.07
CA TYR A 67 11.49 3.99 -11.90
C TYR A 67 10.62 2.86 -11.32
N VAL A 68 10.12 1.97 -12.19
CA VAL A 68 9.44 0.74 -11.75
C VAL A 68 10.43 -0.15 -10.99
N ALA A 69 11.64 -0.34 -11.53
CA ALA A 69 12.70 -1.11 -10.88
C ALA A 69 13.10 -0.50 -9.52
N GLN A 70 13.17 0.84 -9.44
CA GLN A 70 13.40 1.53 -8.17
C GLN A 70 12.28 1.23 -7.15
N ALA A 71 11.01 1.29 -7.56
CA ALA A 71 9.90 0.96 -6.67
C ALA A 71 9.97 -0.49 -6.17
N VAL A 72 10.33 -1.45 -7.03
CA VAL A 72 10.53 -2.86 -6.63
C VAL A 72 11.63 -2.97 -5.57
N ALA A 73 12.77 -2.31 -5.79
CA ALA A 73 13.88 -2.32 -4.84
C ALA A 73 13.51 -1.70 -3.47
N GLU A 74 12.62 -0.70 -3.44
CA GLU A 74 12.10 -0.15 -2.17
C GLU A 74 11.11 -1.10 -1.48
N ILE A 75 10.25 -1.80 -2.25
CA ILE A 75 9.34 -2.81 -1.69
C ILE A 75 10.09 -3.96 -1.03
N GLU A 76 11.22 -4.38 -1.59
CA GLU A 76 12.06 -5.46 -1.02
C GLU A 76 12.65 -5.12 0.35
N LYS A 77 12.67 -3.84 0.74
CA LYS A 77 13.18 -3.38 2.04
C LYS A 77 12.12 -3.34 3.14
N ILE A 78 10.83 -3.46 2.77
CA ILE A 78 9.71 -3.58 3.71
C ILE A 78 9.71 -5.01 4.23
#